data_AF-A0A843CC87-F1
#
_entry.id   AF-A0A843CC87-F1
#
_cell.length_a   1.000
_cell.length_b   1.000
_cell.length_c   1.000
_cell.angle_alpha   90.00
_cell.angle_beta   90.00
_cell.angle_gamma   90.00
#
_symmetry.space_group_name_H-M   'P 1'
#
loop_
_entity.id
_entity.type
_entity.pdbx_description
1 polymer ?
#
loop_
_entity_poly.entity_id
_entity_poly.type
_entity_poly.pdbx_seq_one_letter_code
_entity_poly.pdbx_strand_id
1 'polypeptide(L)' 'MTVTKGYRDKIYIIKDIILLLAQYGELNQTTLVSYSGLNLKKHKHILDELESRQIITKTVIRDGKRIVTIYK' A
#
# COMPACT_ATOMS: atom_id res chain seq x y z
N MET A 1 2.49 -9.03 -29.28
CA MET A 1 2.38 -9.06 -27.81
C MET A 1 2.02 -7.67 -27.33
N THR A 2 0.72 -7.37 -27.25
CA THR A 2 0.22 -6.08 -26.79
C THR A 2 0.17 -6.11 -25.27
N VAL A 3 1.19 -5.54 -24.61
CA VAL A 3 1.15 -5.25 -23.17
C VAL A 3 0.06 -4.20 -22.96
N THR A 4 -1.15 -4.66 -22.64
CA THR A 4 -2.30 -3.82 -22.34
C THR A 4 -2.06 -3.10 -21.02
N LYS A 5 -1.49 -1.91 -21.15
CA LYS A 5 -1.46 -0.85 -20.15
C LYS A 5 -2.90 -0.47 -19.78
N GLY A 6 -3.57 -1.24 -18.92
CA GLY A 6 -5.01 -1.06 -18.71
C GLY A 6 -5.59 -1.52 -17.39
N TYR A 7 -5.09 -2.60 -16.79
CA TYR A 7 -5.53 -3.03 -15.46
C TYR A 7 -4.29 -3.44 -14.66
N ARG A 8 -3.81 -2.57 -13.77
CA ARG A 8 -3.06 -3.06 -12.61
C ARG A 8 -4.08 -3.83 -11.78
N ASP A 9 -4.27 -5.11 -12.10
CA ASP A 9 -5.14 -5.98 -11.33
C ASP A 9 -4.74 -5.93 -9.86
N LYS A 10 -5.74 -6.11 -8.99
CA LYS A 10 -5.56 -6.14 -7.53
C LYS A 10 -4.34 -6.97 -7.11
N ILE A 11 -4.07 -8.06 -7.82
CA ILE A 11 -2.92 -8.95 -7.59
C ILE A 11 -1.58 -8.24 -7.80
N TYR A 12 -1.41 -7.47 -8.88
CA TYR A 12 -0.16 -6.73 -9.15
C TYR A 12 0.06 -5.63 -8.12
N ILE A 13 -1.01 -4.95 -7.72
CA ILE A 13 -0.97 -3.94 -6.66
C ILE A 13 -0.53 -4.57 -5.34
N ILE A 14 -1.12 -5.70 -4.97
CA ILE A 14 -0.75 -6.43 -3.75
C ILE A 14 0.72 -6.83 -3.80
N LYS A 15 1.17 -7.40 -4.92
CA LYS A 15 2.59 -7.78 -5.11
C LYS A 15 3.52 -6.59 -4.96
N ASP A 16 3.16 -5.45 -5.53
CA ASP A 16 3.94 -4.21 -5.47
C ASP A 16 4.02 -3.66 -4.03
N ILE A 17 2.88 -3.60 -3.33
CA ILE A 17 2.83 -3.21 -1.90
C ILE A 17 3.72 -4.13 -1.06
N ILE A 18 3.56 -5.45 -1.20
CA ILE A 18 4.35 -6.42 -0.44
C ILE A 18 5.84 -6.29 -0.77
N LEU A 19 6.19 -6.10 -2.05
CA LEU A 19 7.58 -5.93 -2.47
C LEU A 19 8.19 -4.64 -1.90
N LEU A 20 7.45 -3.53 -1.92
CA LEU A 20 7.87 -2.27 -1.33
C LEU A 20 8.04 -2.39 0.20
N LEU A 21 7.07 -3.00 0.90
CA LEU A 21 7.18 -3.24 2.34
C LEU A 21 8.33 -4.19 2.68
N ALA A 22 8.57 -5.22 1.87
CA ALA A 22 9.71 -6.11 2.05
C ALA A 22 11.06 -5.41 1.79
N GLN A 23 11.09 -4.44 0.86
CA GLN A 23 12.32 -3.71 0.51
C GLN A 23 12.66 -2.61 1.52
N TYR A 24 11.65 -1.86 1.98
CA TYR A 24 11.84 -0.70 2.86
C TYR A 24 11.56 -1.02 4.34
N GLY A 25 10.95 -2.17 4.65
CA GLY A 25 10.58 -2.60 5.99
C GLY A 25 9.28 -1.97 6.50
N GLU A 26 9.20 -0.64 6.48
CA GLU A 26 8.00 0.11 6.85
C GLU A 26 7.81 1.32 5.93
N LEU A 27 6.58 1.58 5.54
CA LEU A 27 6.26 2.70 4.66
C LEU A 27 5.05 3.46 5.18
N ASN A 28 5.19 4.79 5.24
CA ASN A 28 4.03 5.63 5.51
C ASN A 28 3.07 5.62 4.30
N GLN A 29 1.81 5.95 4.56
CA GLN A 29 0.74 5.90 3.56
C GLN A 29 1.03 6.74 2.32
N THR A 30 1.57 7.94 2.51
CA THR A 30 1.88 8.87 1.41
C THR A 30 2.98 8.31 0.52
N THR A 31 4.03 7.77 1.13
CA THR A 31 5.18 7.16 0.44
C THR A 31 4.78 5.88 -0.26
N LEU A 32 4.01 5.00 0.40
CA LEU A 32 3.49 3.77 -0.21
C LEU A 32 2.69 4.09 -1.46
N VAL A 33 1.79 5.07 -1.39
CA VAL A 33 0.96 5.52 -2.51
C VAL A 33 1.79 6.13 -3.64
N SER A 34 2.79 6.93 -3.29
CA SER A 34 3.67 7.57 -4.27
C SER A 34 4.49 6.53 -5.03
N TYR A 35 5.06 5.54 -4.33
CA TYR A 35 5.87 4.48 -4.96
C TYR A 35 5.04 3.48 -5.75
N SER A 36 3.93 3.01 -5.18
CA SER A 36 3.07 2.04 -5.84
C SER A 36 2.14 2.67 -6.88
N GLY A 37 2.09 4.01 -6.99
CA GLY A 37 1.16 4.72 -7.87
C GLY A 37 -0.32 4.43 -7.55
N LEU A 38 -0.63 4.13 -6.29
CA LEU A 38 -1.97 3.71 -5.86
C LEU A 38 -2.91 4.89 -5.64
N ASN A 39 -4.11 4.81 -6.19
CA ASN A 39 -5.19 5.69 -5.76
C ASN A 39 -5.86 5.18 -4.47
N LEU A 40 -5.57 5.80 -3.33
CA LEU A 40 -6.16 5.42 -2.02
C LEU A 40 -7.68 5.33 -2.04
N LYS A 41 -8.39 6.20 -2.77
CA LYS A 41 -9.86 6.13 -2.82
C LYS A 41 -10.35 4.82 -3.43
N LYS A 42 -9.62 4.30 -4.42
CA LYS A 42 -10.02 3.09 -5.17
C LYS A 42 -9.46 1.82 -4.55
N HIS A 43 -8.25 1.89 -3.97
CA HIS A 43 -7.50 0.72 -3.49
C HIS A 43 -7.45 0.59 -1.97
N LYS A 44 -8.17 1.44 -1.21
CA LYS A 44 -8.29 1.29 0.25
C LYS A 44 -8.76 -0.10 0.64
N HIS A 45 -9.72 -0.69 -0.10
CA HIS A 45 -10.21 -2.05 0.15
C HIS A 45 -9.11 -3.11 0.05
N ILE A 46 -8.10 -2.90 -0.81
CA ILE A 46 -6.97 -3.83 -0.96
C ILE A 46 -6.10 -3.80 0.29
N LEU A 47 -5.77 -2.60 0.79
CA LEU A 47 -5.00 -2.45 2.02
C LEU A 47 -5.76 -3.02 3.23
N ASP A 48 -7.08 -2.81 3.27
CA ASP A 48 -7.96 -3.34 4.30
C ASP A 48 -8.01 -4.88 4.28
N GLU A 49 -8.12 -5.49 3.10
CA GLU A 49 -8.04 -6.94 2.95
C GLU A 49 -6.65 -7.50 3.29
N LEU A 50 -5.58 -6.78 2.96
CA LEU A 50 -4.22 -7.19 3.32
C LEU A 50 -4.02 -7.13 4.84
N GLU A 51 -4.58 -6.13 5.50
CA GLU A 51 -4.55 -5.99 6.96
C GLU A 51 -5.41 -7.05 7.64
N SER A 52 -6.63 -7.28 7.15
CA SER A 52 -7.53 -8.34 7.64
C SER A 52 -6.93 -9.75 7.48
N ARG A 53 -6.12 -9.97 6.45
CA ARG A 53 -5.35 -11.21 6.25
C ARG A 53 -4.04 -11.26 7.04
N GLN A 54 -3.75 -10.24 7.84
CA GLN A 54 -2.50 -10.06 8.61
C GLN A 54 -1.24 -10.14 7.73
N ILE A 55 -1.35 -9.77 6.46
CA ILE A 55 -0.21 -9.70 5.52
C ILE A 55 0.57 -8.40 5.76
N ILE A 56 -0.15 -7.33 6.08
CA ILE A 56 0.43 -6.03 6.47
C ILE A 56 -0.20 -5.58 7.79
N THR A 57 0.56 -4.84 8.56
CA THR A 57 0.16 -4.19 9.80
C THR A 57 0.03 -2.71 9.55
N LYS A 58 -1.11 -2.13 9.91
CA LYS A 58 -1.34 -0.69 9.82
C LYS A 58 -1.22 -0.07 11.22
N THR A 59 -0.24 0.80 11.38
CA THR A 59 0.00 1.55 12.63
C THR A 59 -0.24 3.02 12.39
N VAL A 60 -1.13 3.62 13.19
CA VAL A 60 -1.37 5.06 13.14
C VAL A 60 -0.54 5.72 14.22
N ILE A 61 0.48 6.46 13.83
CA ILE A 61 1.34 7.22 14.73
C ILE A 61 0.91 8.70 14.77
N ARG A 62 1.04 9.33 15.93
CA ARG A 62 0.90 10.77 16.09
C ARG A 62 2.28 11.41 16.13
N ASP A 63 2.65 12.07 15.05
CA ASP A 63 3.85 12.89 14.96
C ASP A 63 3.50 14.34 15.32
N GLY A 64 3.56 14.65 16.61
CA GLY A 64 3.14 15.95 17.14
C GLY A 64 1.65 16.24 16.89
N LYS A 65 1.35 17.23 16.03
CA LYS A 65 -0.02 17.57 15.59
C LYS A 65 -0.50 16.76 14.37
N ARG A 66 0.38 15.98 13.74
CA ARG A 66 0.08 15.23 12.51
C ARG A 66 -0.18 13.77 12.82
N ILE A 67 -1.13 13.19 12.10
CA ILE A 67 -1.42 11.76 12.16
C ILE A 67 -0.80 11.14 10.90
N VAL A 68 0.12 10.20 11.09
CA VAL A 68 0.77 9.47 9.99
C VAL A 68 0.37 8.00 10.12
N THR A 69 -0.05 7.41 9.00
CA THR A 69 -0.32 5.97 8.94
C THR A 69 0.90 5.29 8.36
N ILE A 70 1.45 4.31 9.07
CA ILE A 70 2.56 3.46 8.65
C ILE A 70 2.02 2.06 8.38
N TYR A 71 2.51 1.44 7.31
CA TYR A 71 2.26 0.06 6.93
C TYR A 71 3.56 -0.74 7.08
N LYS A 72 3.44 -1.95 7.60
CA LYS A 72 4.55 -2.90 7.82
C LYS A 72 4.12 -4.31 7.47
#